data_AF-A0A7K8SG46-F1
#
_entry.id   AF-A0A7K8SG46-F1
#
_cell.length_a   1.000
_cell.length_b   1.000
_cell.length_c   1.000
_cell.angle_alpha   90.00
_cell.angle_beta   90.00
_cell.angle_gamma   90.00
#
_symmetry.space_group_name_H-M   'P 1'
#
loop_
_entity.id
_entity.type
_entity.pdbx_description
1 polymer ?
#
loop_
_entity_poly.entity_id
_entity_poly.type
_entity_poly.pdbx_seq_one_letter_code
_entity_poly.pdbx_strand_id
1 'polypeptide(L)'
;PTPEGRRERSRDAARCRRSREAEVFGQLALALPFARGVSAHLDKASIMRLTISYLRVQRLLAHGQRPPEPQIYREPQILTGNSLK
;
A
#
# COMPACT_ATOMS: atom_id res chain seq x y z
N PRO A 1 -30.06 22.36 25.78
CA PRO A 1 -29.83 22.56 24.33
C PRO A 1 -31.11 22.22 23.57
N THR A 2 -31.57 23.09 22.67
CA THR A 2 -32.80 22.85 21.89
C THR A 2 -32.61 21.69 20.89
N PRO A 3 -33.67 20.99 20.47
CA PRO A 3 -33.60 19.95 19.43
C PRO A 3 -32.94 20.46 18.14
N GLU A 4 -33.22 21.70 17.77
CA GLU A 4 -32.61 22.40 16.62
C GLU A 4 -31.11 22.61 16.82
N GLY A 5 -30.68 23.08 18.00
CA GLY A 5 -29.26 23.21 18.32
C GLY A 5 -28.49 21.88 18.31
N ARG A 6 -29.15 20.75 18.62
CA ARG A 6 -28.54 19.41 18.48
C ARG A 6 -28.42 18.97 17.01
N ARG A 7 -29.44 19.25 16.19
CA ARG A 7 -29.43 18.95 14.75
C ARG A 7 -28.34 19.76 14.03
N GLU A 8 -28.21 21.04 14.38
CA GLU A 8 -27.20 21.93 13.82
C GLU A 8 -25.78 21.44 14.10
N ARG A 9 -25.49 21.09 15.37
CA ARG A 9 -24.18 20.52 15.76
C ARG A 9 -23.86 19.22 15.04
N SER A 10 -24.85 18.35 14.85
CA SER A 10 -24.67 17.09 14.10
C SER A 10 -24.35 17.37 12.62
N ARG A 11 -25.03 18.35 12.02
CA ARG A 11 -24.78 18.80 10.65
C ARG A 11 -23.36 19.33 10.48
N ASP A 12 -22.92 20.20 11.38
CA ASP A 12 -21.57 20.73 11.36
C ASP A 12 -20.51 19.65 11.58
N ALA A 13 -20.77 18.71 12.49
CA ALA A 13 -19.89 17.55 12.69
C ALA A 13 -19.79 16.69 11.42
N ALA A 14 -20.91 16.45 10.72
CA ALA A 14 -20.91 15.71 9.45
C ALA A 14 -20.18 16.48 8.34
N ARG A 15 -20.34 17.80 8.26
CA ARG A 15 -19.61 18.66 7.32
C ARG A 15 -18.11 18.60 7.59
N CYS A 16 -17.69 18.77 8.85
CA CYS A 16 -16.28 18.72 9.26
C CYS A 16 -15.64 17.37 8.87
N ARG A 17 -16.33 16.25 9.13
CA ARG A 17 -15.86 14.92 8.69
C ARG A 17 -15.68 14.82 7.18
N ARG A 18 -16.65 15.30 6.39
CA ARG A 18 -16.57 15.28 4.91
C ARG A 18 -15.44 16.16 4.38
N SER A 19 -15.26 17.36 4.95
CA SER A 19 -14.18 18.27 4.54
C SER A 19 -12.81 17.66 4.83
N ARG A 20 -12.62 17.07 6.02
CA ARG A 20 -11.38 16.38 6.38
C ARG A 20 -11.11 15.18 5.48
N GLU A 21 -12.13 14.39 5.18
CA GLU A 21 -12.02 13.26 4.27
C GLU A 21 -11.58 13.72 2.86
N ALA A 22 -12.19 14.79 2.33
CA ALA A 22 -11.81 15.36 1.03
C ALA A 22 -10.36 15.85 1.00
N GLU A 23 -9.91 16.52 2.07
CA GLU A 23 -8.52 16.96 2.21
C GLU A 23 -7.54 15.78 2.18
N VAL A 24 -7.84 14.72 2.95
CA VAL A 24 -7.00 13.50 3.00
C VAL A 24 -6.93 12.82 1.63
N PHE A 25 -8.06 12.70 0.91
CA PHE A 25 -8.05 12.15 -0.45
C PHE A 25 -7.24 13.01 -1.43
N GLY A 26 -7.34 14.33 -1.34
CA GLY A 26 -6.54 15.24 -2.15
C GLY A 26 -5.04 15.09 -1.91
N GLN A 27 -4.63 15.03 -0.64
CA GLN A 27 -3.24 14.78 -0.27
C GLN A 27 -2.75 13.42 -0.76
N LEU A 28 -3.56 12.37 -0.62
CA LEU A 28 -3.23 11.03 -1.11
C LEU A 28 -3.04 11.01 -2.63
N ALA A 29 -3.92 11.66 -3.39
CA ALA A 29 -3.81 11.75 -4.85
C ALA A 29 -2.54 12.48 -5.30
N LEU A 30 -2.11 13.51 -4.56
CA LEU A 30 -0.87 14.24 -4.83
C LEU A 30 0.40 13.46 -4.44
N ALA A 31 0.29 12.51 -3.50
CA ALA A 31 1.40 11.66 -3.07
C ALA A 31 1.66 10.47 -4.01
N LEU A 32 0.71 10.12 -4.87
CA LEU A 32 0.89 9.08 -5.89
C LEU A 32 1.85 9.57 -7.00
N PRO A 33 2.60 8.66 -7.66
CA PRO A 33 3.59 9.02 -8.68
C PRO A 33 2.93 9.37 -10.03
N PHE A 34 2.01 10.33 -10.03
CA PHE A 34 1.32 10.83 -11.21
C PHE A 34 1.53 12.33 -11.36
N ALA A 35 1.39 12.83 -12.60
CA ALA A 35 1.40 14.26 -12.84
C ALA A 35 0.22 14.94 -12.13
N ARG A 36 0.43 16.13 -11.57
CA ARG A 36 -0.60 16.88 -10.83
C ARG A 36 -1.90 17.06 -11.60
N GLY A 37 -1.81 17.23 -12.93
CA GLY A 37 -2.99 17.35 -13.81
C GLY A 37 -3.85 16.08 -13.83
N VAL A 38 -3.25 14.89 -13.72
CA VAL A 38 -3.99 13.63 -13.62
C VAL A 38 -4.63 13.49 -12.25
N SER A 39 -3.86 13.75 -11.17
CA SER A 39 -4.35 13.63 -9.79
C SER A 39 -5.57 14.50 -9.49
N ALA A 40 -5.68 15.68 -10.12
CA ALA A 40 -6.81 16.60 -9.94
C ALA A 40 -8.15 16.03 -10.45
N HIS A 41 -8.13 15.07 -11.37
CA HIS A 41 -9.33 14.50 -11.99
C HIS A 41 -9.69 13.12 -11.43
N LEU A 42 -8.93 12.61 -10.45
CA LEU A 42 -9.20 11.31 -9.86
C LEU A 42 -10.38 11.39 -8.90
N ASP A 43 -11.33 10.48 -9.05
CA ASP A 43 -12.37 10.25 -8.07
C ASP A 43 -11.85 9.42 -6.88
N LYS A 44 -12.55 9.46 -5.75
CA LYS A 44 -12.13 8.77 -4.52
C LYS A 44 -11.88 7.27 -4.72
N ALA A 45 -12.71 6.60 -5.54
CA ALA A 45 -12.56 5.18 -5.80
C ALA A 45 -11.31 4.87 -6.64
N SER A 46 -11.02 5.68 -7.67
CA SER A 46 -9.79 5.49 -8.44
C SER A 46 -8.55 5.82 -7.62
N ILE A 47 -8.57 6.84 -6.75
CA ILE A 47 -7.47 7.11 -5.81
C ILE A 47 -7.17 5.83 -5.00
N MET A 48 -8.18 5.22 -4.36
CA MET A 48 -7.98 3.99 -3.59
C MET A 48 -7.43 2.85 -4.43
N ARG A 49 -8.00 2.59 -5.62
CA ARG A 49 -7.56 1.50 -6.50
C ARG A 49 -6.11 1.70 -6.93
N LEU A 50 -5.73 2.92 -7.29
CA LEU A 50 -4.37 3.26 -7.71
C LEU A 50 -3.39 3.18 -6.55
N THR A 51 -3.73 3.67 -5.36
CA THR A 51 -2.90 3.54 -4.15
C THR A 51 -2.62 2.07 -3.82
N ILE A 52 -3.66 1.23 -3.79
CA ILE A 52 -3.50 -0.21 -3.49
C ILE A 52 -2.61 -0.88 -4.55
N SER A 53 -2.86 -0.58 -5.83
CA SER A 53 -2.09 -1.13 -6.94
C SER A 53 -0.61 -0.71 -6.86
N TYR A 54 -0.35 0.57 -6.60
CA TYR A 54 0.99 1.11 -6.43
C TYR A 54 1.76 0.41 -5.31
N LEU A 55 1.15 0.28 -4.12
CA LEU A 55 1.79 -0.40 -2.98
C LEU A 55 2.07 -1.88 -3.26
N ARG A 56 1.19 -2.57 -3.99
CA ARG A 56 1.42 -3.97 -4.40
C ARG A 56 2.60 -4.10 -5.36
N VAL A 57 2.67 -3.24 -6.36
CA VAL A 57 3.79 -3.22 -7.33
C VAL A 57 5.11 -2.91 -6.62
N GLN A 58 5.14 -1.92 -5.72
CA GLN A 58 6.34 -1.59 -4.94
C GLN A 58 6.86 -2.79 -4.14
N ARG A 59 5.96 -3.56 -3.49
CA ARG A 59 6.35 -4.79 -2.78
C ARG A 59 6.89 -5.86 -3.71
N LEU A 60 6.25 -6.08 -4.86
CA LEU A 60 6.70 -7.06 -5.85
C LEU A 60 8.12 -6.73 -6.35
N LEU A 61 8.35 -5.46 -6.68
CA LEU A 61 9.67 -5.00 -7.12
C LEU A 61 10.71 -5.15 -6.01
N ALA A 62 10.38 -4.83 -4.76
CA ALA A 62 11.29 -5.01 -3.62
C ALA A 62 11.69 -6.48 -3.40
N HIS A 63 10.77 -7.43 -3.61
CA HIS A 63 11.08 -8.87 -3.49
C HIS A 63 11.84 -9.44 -4.69
N GLY A 64 11.69 -8.86 -5.88
CA GLY A 64 12.43 -9.24 -7.09
C GLY A 64 13.90 -8.77 -7.11
N GLN A 65 14.31 -7.91 -6.17
CA GLN A 65 15.70 -7.42 -6.04
C GLN A 65 16.55 -8.26 -5.08
N ARG A 66 16.03 -9.36 -4.51
CA ARG A 66 16.86 -10.28 -3.73
C ARG A 66 17.72 -11.07 -4.73
N PRO A 67 19.05 -10.90 -4.75
CA PRO A 67 19.89 -11.74 -5.59
C PRO A 67 19.62 -13.21 -5.22
N PRO A 68 19.62 -14.14 -6.18
CA PRO A 68 19.51 -15.55 -5.86
C PRO A 68 20.63 -15.87 -4.85
N GLU A 69 20.25 -16.36 -3.67
CA GLU A 69 21.20 -16.92 -2.71
C GLU A 69 22.13 -17.87 -3.47
N PRO A 70 23.46 -17.69 -3.40
CA PRO A 70 24.37 -18.64 -4.01
C PRO A 70 24.12 -19.99 -3.33
N GLN A 71 23.49 -20.91 -4.06
CA GLN A 71 23.37 -22.29 -3.65
C GLN A 71 24.79 -22.85 -3.64
N ILE A 72 25.47 -22.76 -2.50
CA ILE A 72 26.68 -23.53 -2.24
C ILE A 72 26.22 -24.98 -2.32
N TYR A 73 26.49 -25.61 -3.47
CA TYR A 73 26.37 -27.04 -3.67
C TYR A 73 27.20 -27.71 -2.56
N ARG A 74 26.51 -28.19 -1.51
CA ARG A 74 27.12 -29.10 -0.54
C ARG A 74 27.37 -30.40 -1.28
N GLU A 75 28.63 -30.65 -1.58
CA GLU A 75 29.09 -31.94 -2.06
C GLU A 75 28.64 -33.05 -1.09
N PRO A 76 27.99 -34.12 -1.55
CA PRO A 76 27.69 -35.27 -0.71
C PRO A 76 29.01 -35.93 -0.30
N GLN A 77 29.32 -35.93 0.99
CA GLN A 77 30.43 -36.72 1.52
C GLN A 77 30.11 -38.19 1.26
N ILE A 78 30.84 -38.79 0.31
CA ILE A 78 30.69 -40.19 -0.06
C ILE A 78 31.06 -41.02 1.17
N LEU A 79 30.09 -41.77 1.72
CA LEU A 79 30.37 -42.79 2.72
C LEU A 79 31.35 -43.79 2.08
N THR A 80 32.63 -43.72 2.43
CA THR A 80 33.56 -44.83 2.20
C THR A 80 33.26 -45.91 3.22
N GLY A 81 32.12 -46.59 3.03
CA GLY A 81 31.84 -47.88 3.62
C GLY A 81 32.39 -48.94 2.69
N ASN A 82 33.66 -49.31 2.85
CA ASN A 82 34.15 -50.59 2.37
C ASN A 82 34.50 -51.47 3.57
N SER A 83 33.54 -52.34 3.83
CA SER A 83 33.66 -53.59 4.57
C SER A 83 34.59 -54.55 3.82
N LEU A 84 35.49 -55.20 4.56
CA LEU A 84 36.19 -56.45 4.27
C LEU A 84 36.84 -56.65 2.87
N LYS A 85 38.17 -56.64 2.83
CA LYS A 85 39.03 -57.81 2.60
C LYS A 85 40.37 -57.62 3.31
#